data_AF-A0A2L0TUG6-F1
#
_entry.id   AF-A0A2L0TUG6-F1
#
_cell.length_a   1.000
_cell.length_b   1.000
_cell.length_c   1.000
_cell.angle_alpha   90.00
_cell.angle_beta   90.00
_cell.angle_gamma   90.00
#
_symmetry.space_group_name_H-M   'P 1'
#
loop_
_entity.id
_entity.type
_entity.pdbx_description
1 polymer ?
#
loop_
_entity_poly.entity_id
_entity_poly.type
_entity_poly.pdbx_seq_one_letter_code
_entity_poly.pdbx_strand_id
1 'polypeptide(L)'
;MSWDLLVSFWAFSLVFVVTPGIDWSFAIAAGIRGQGVLISIAGLLVGYLALTAFVAFGVGTVLAQHDYLMRLMTLGGALYIGWLGVGMIRQPTYIQLGAESVAAVDRWRSFRHGIGVSGLNPKALLFFVAFLPPFTSPHYHWSLVQQIMVMGSIHTASCAVVYTCVGYSRESANKYPKNKK
;
A
#
# COMPACT_ATOMS: atom_id res chain seq x y z
N MET A 1 -10.34 -19.98 -7.75
CA MET A 1 -10.33 -19.17 -6.52
C MET A 1 -11.76 -19.02 -6.06
N SER A 2 -12.06 -19.10 -4.75
CA SER A 2 -13.42 -18.88 -4.25
C SER A 2 -13.73 -17.39 -4.10
N TRP A 3 -14.99 -17.01 -4.29
CA TRP A 3 -15.43 -15.63 -4.12
C TRP A 3 -15.32 -15.16 -2.67
N ASP A 4 -15.67 -16.02 -1.71
CA ASP A 4 -15.61 -15.69 -0.29
C ASP A 4 -14.19 -15.34 0.16
N LEU A 5 -13.19 -16.06 -0.35
CA LEU A 5 -11.77 -15.79 -0.06
C LEU A 5 -11.32 -14.46 -0.66
N LEU A 6 -11.73 -14.16 -1.89
CA LEU A 6 -11.41 -12.90 -2.55
C LEU A 6 -12.01 -11.71 -1.81
N VAL A 7 -13.27 -11.81 -1.39
CA VAL A 7 -13.96 -10.77 -0.62
C VAL A 7 -13.33 -10.61 0.77
N SER A 8 -12.99 -11.71 1.44
CA SER A 8 -12.32 -11.69 2.75
C SER A 8 -10.95 -11.02 2.66
N PHE A 9 -10.16 -11.38 1.64
CA PHE A 9 -8.88 -10.73 1.36
C PHE A 9 -9.09 -9.25 1.08
N TRP A 10 -10.05 -8.88 0.23
CA TRP A 10 -10.28 -7.49 -0.14
C TRP A 10 -10.65 -6.64 1.09
N ALA A 11 -11.57 -7.12 1.92
CA ALA A 11 -11.95 -6.46 3.17
C ALA A 11 -10.74 -6.30 4.12
N PHE A 12 -9.94 -7.34 4.29
CA PHE A 12 -8.70 -7.27 5.07
C PHE A 12 -7.69 -6.26 4.48
N SER A 13 -7.53 -6.28 3.16
CA SER A 13 -6.62 -5.38 2.45
C SER A 13 -7.02 -3.91 2.61
N LEU A 14 -8.32 -3.60 2.66
CA LEU A 14 -8.81 -2.25 2.85
C LEU A 14 -8.35 -1.65 4.17
N VAL A 15 -8.24 -2.44 5.24
CA VAL A 15 -7.69 -1.98 6.53
C VAL A 15 -6.29 -1.41 6.33
N PHE A 16 -5.45 -2.06 5.54
CA PHE A 16 -4.10 -1.58 5.22
C PHE A 16 -4.10 -0.33 4.35
N VAL A 17 -5.01 -0.26 3.37
CA VAL A 17 -5.11 0.89 2.46
C VAL A 17 -5.56 2.15 3.21
N VAL A 18 -6.56 2.02 4.09
CA VAL A 18 -7.10 3.18 4.84
C VAL A 18 -6.24 3.59 6.03
N THR A 19 -5.39 2.69 6.53
CA THR A 19 -4.46 2.97 7.62
C THR A 19 -3.38 3.97 7.16
N PRO A 20 -3.36 5.20 7.73
CA PRO A 20 -2.38 6.21 7.35
C PRO A 20 -0.95 5.71 7.56
N GLY A 21 -0.05 6.06 6.64
CA GLY A 21 1.35 5.68 6.67
C GLY A 21 2.16 6.48 5.66
N ILE A 22 3.33 5.99 5.28
CA ILE A 22 4.22 6.69 4.35
C ILE A 22 3.56 6.94 2.97
N ASP A 23 2.73 6.02 2.48
CA ASP A 23 2.03 6.17 1.20
C ASP A 23 1.04 7.34 1.23
N TRP A 24 0.31 7.50 2.34
CA TRP A 24 -0.58 8.64 2.58
C TRP A 24 0.22 9.94 2.65
N SER A 25 1.29 9.97 3.45
CA SER A 25 2.15 11.15 3.57
C SER A 25 2.72 11.58 2.21
N PHE A 26 3.12 10.61 1.38
CA PHE A 26 3.62 10.88 0.04
C PHE A 26 2.53 11.41 -0.91
N ALA A 27 1.34 10.80 -0.90
CA ALA A 27 0.20 11.28 -1.69
C ALA A 27 -0.23 12.70 -1.28
N ILE A 28 -0.25 12.99 0.02
CA ILE A 28 -0.55 14.31 0.57
C ILE A 28 0.50 15.33 0.16
N ALA A 29 1.79 15.00 0.25
CA ALA A 29 2.88 15.87 -0.20
C ALA A 29 2.76 16.19 -1.70
N ALA A 30 2.41 15.20 -2.52
CA ALA A 30 2.12 15.42 -3.95
C ALA A 30 0.92 16.36 -4.16
N GLY A 31 -0.14 16.20 -3.36
CA GLY A 31 -1.31 17.08 -3.37
C GLY A 31 -0.99 18.53 -2.99
N ILE A 32 -0.19 18.74 -1.94
CA ILE A 32 0.24 20.08 -1.49
C ILE A 32 1.05 20.79 -2.56
N ARG A 33 1.95 20.07 -3.25
CA ARG A 33 2.71 20.63 -4.39
C ARG A 33 1.79 21.10 -5.54
N GLY A 34 0.56 20.59 -5.62
CA GLY A 34 -0.45 20.98 -6.62
C GLY A 34 -0.16 20.51 -8.05
N GLN A 35 0.88 19.70 -8.23
CA GLN A 35 1.29 19.15 -9.51
C GLN A 35 1.93 17.78 -9.28
N GLY A 36 1.61 16.83 -10.18
CA GLY A 36 2.23 15.50 -10.18
C GLY A 36 1.58 14.47 -9.24
N VAL A 37 0.37 14.71 -8.73
CA VAL A 37 -0.38 13.72 -7.93
C VAL A 37 -0.45 12.37 -8.66
N LEU A 38 -0.89 12.36 -9.93
CA LEU A 38 -1.01 11.14 -10.72
C LEU A 38 0.31 10.44 -10.95
N ILE A 39 1.40 11.17 -11.23
CA ILE A 39 2.70 10.54 -11.51
C ILE A 39 3.35 9.97 -10.24
N SER A 40 3.16 10.65 -9.10
CA SER A 40 3.56 10.13 -7.79
C SER A 40 2.82 8.84 -7.45
N ILE A 41 1.50 8.83 -7.63
CA ILE A 41 0.67 7.65 -7.35
C ILE A 41 1.00 6.53 -8.33
N ALA A 42 1.17 6.81 -9.63
CA ALA A 42 1.61 5.81 -10.60
C ALA A 42 2.91 5.12 -10.16
N GLY A 43 3.85 5.87 -9.58
CA GLY A 43 5.05 5.31 -8.97
C GLY A 43 4.74 4.33 -7.83
N LEU A 44 3.86 4.71 -6.89
CA LEU A 44 3.41 3.82 -5.81
C LEU A 44 2.78 2.54 -6.37
N LEU A 45 1.90 2.66 -7.37
CA LEU A 45 1.22 1.50 -7.96
C LEU A 45 2.20 0.55 -8.63
N VAL A 46 3.18 1.07 -9.36
CA VAL A 46 4.23 0.24 -9.98
C VAL A 46 5.05 -0.48 -8.92
N GLY A 47 5.38 0.16 -7.79
CA GLY A 47 6.08 -0.51 -6.70
C GLY A 47 5.25 -1.62 -6.05
N TYR A 48 3.93 -1.46 -5.88
CA TYR A 48 3.07 -2.54 -5.41
C TYR A 48 2.93 -3.69 -6.41
N LEU A 49 2.85 -3.39 -7.71
CA LEU A 49 2.83 -4.43 -8.75
C LEU A 49 4.15 -5.20 -8.78
N ALA A 50 5.28 -4.51 -8.62
CA ALA A 50 6.59 -5.14 -8.51
C ALA A 50 6.68 -6.04 -7.27
N LEU A 51 6.19 -5.58 -6.12
CA LEU A 51 6.14 -6.38 -4.90
C LEU A 51 5.19 -7.58 -5.02
N THR A 52 4.04 -7.39 -5.67
CA THR A 52 3.10 -8.47 -6.00
C THR A 52 3.78 -9.53 -6.85
N ALA A 53 4.48 -9.13 -7.92
CA ALA A 53 5.22 -10.05 -8.77
C ALA A 53 6.35 -10.76 -7.98
N PHE A 54 7.09 -10.02 -7.16
CA PHE A 54 8.13 -10.60 -6.30
C PHE A 54 7.59 -11.69 -5.37
N VAL A 55 6.42 -11.47 -4.76
CA VAL A 55 5.78 -12.50 -3.93
C VAL A 55 5.20 -13.62 -4.78
N ALA A 56 4.53 -13.32 -5.90
CA ALA A 56 3.90 -14.32 -6.75
C ALA A 56 4.91 -15.31 -7.32
N PHE A 57 6.04 -14.83 -7.82
CA PHE A 57 7.06 -15.64 -8.48
C PHE A 57 8.21 -16.06 -7.56
N GLY A 58 8.41 -15.38 -6.43
CA GLY A 58 9.50 -15.64 -5.49
C GLY A 58 9.00 -16.20 -4.17
N VAL A 59 8.78 -15.32 -3.19
CA VAL A 59 8.62 -15.72 -1.79
C VAL A 59 7.34 -16.52 -1.53
N GLY A 60 6.25 -16.21 -2.23
CA GLY A 60 4.96 -16.86 -2.04
C GLY A 60 4.98 -18.35 -2.37
N THR A 61 5.72 -18.77 -3.39
CA THR A 61 5.82 -20.20 -3.77
C THR A 61 6.61 -21.01 -2.74
N VAL A 62 7.67 -20.43 -2.16
CA VAL A 62 8.47 -21.05 -1.10
C VAL A 62 7.65 -21.17 0.19
N LEU A 63 6.93 -20.12 0.56
CA LEU A 63 6.07 -20.11 1.76
C LEU A 63 4.94 -21.13 1.64
N ALA A 64 4.31 -21.25 0.47
CA ALA A 64 3.22 -22.20 0.24
C ALA A 64 3.63 -23.68 0.36
N GLN A 65 4.93 -23.98 0.33
CA GLN A 65 5.45 -25.34 0.55
C GLN A 65 5.67 -25.65 2.05
N HIS A 66 5.63 -24.64 2.92
CA HIS A 66 6.01 -24.78 4.33
C HIS A 66 4.95 -24.16 5.26
N ASP A 67 4.00 -24.97 5.71
CA ASP A 67 2.93 -24.56 6.62
C ASP A 67 3.43 -23.83 7.88
N TYR A 68 4.58 -24.28 8.42
CA TYR A 68 5.20 -23.65 9.58
C TYR A 68 5.63 -22.20 9.30
N LEU A 69 6.22 -21.92 8.13
CA LEU A 69 6.62 -20.56 7.76
C LEU A 69 5.39 -19.67 7.59
N MET A 70 4.33 -20.14 6.93
CA MET A 70 3.10 -19.36 6.79
C MET A 70 2.50 -18.98 8.15
N ARG A 71 2.46 -19.93 9.10
CA ARG A 71 1.97 -19.66 10.46
C ARG A 71 2.84 -18.65 11.19
N LEU A 72 4.16 -18.81 11.12
CA LEU A 72 5.10 -17.89 11.76
C LEU A 72 4.98 -16.48 11.19
N MET A 73 4.88 -16.35 9.87
CA MET A 73 4.70 -15.06 9.21
C MET A 73 3.35 -14.43 9.58
N THR A 74 2.27 -15.22 9.60
CA THR A 74 0.94 -14.74 9.99
C THR A 74 0.94 -14.22 11.43
N LEU A 75 1.56 -14.95 12.35
CA LEU A 75 1.66 -14.55 13.76
C LEU A 75 2.53 -13.29 13.93
N GLY A 76 3.70 -13.27 13.29
CA GLY A 76 4.59 -12.09 13.29
C GLY A 76 3.92 -10.87 12.67
N GLY A 77 3.17 -11.07 11.59
CA GLY A 77 2.36 -10.03 10.98
C GLY A 77 1.29 -9.52 11.93
N ALA A 78 0.54 -10.40 12.59
CA ALA A 78 -0.51 -10.02 13.53
C ALA A 78 0.05 -9.20 14.70
N LEU A 79 1.21 -9.59 15.24
CA LEU A 79 1.92 -8.82 16.26
C LEU A 79 2.32 -7.43 15.76
N TYR A 80 2.80 -7.33 14.53
CA TYR A 80 3.17 -6.04 13.93
C TYR A 80 1.96 -5.14 13.67
N ILE A 81 0.83 -5.67 13.17
CA ILE A 81 -0.42 -4.90 13.07
C ILE A 81 -0.83 -4.40 14.46
N GLY A 82 -0.77 -5.27 15.48
CA GLY A 82 -1.07 -4.89 16.86
C GLY A 82 -0.18 -3.75 17.33
N TRP A 83 1.12 -3.82 17.05
CA TRP A 83 2.08 -2.77 17.37
C TRP A 83 1.79 -1.46 16.62
N LEU A 84 1.50 -1.52 15.31
CA LEU A 84 1.10 -0.35 14.52
C LEU A 84 -0.21 0.27 15.06
N GLY A 85 -1.20 -0.55 15.37
CA GLY A 85 -2.48 -0.12 15.91
C GLY A 85 -2.32 0.60 17.25
N VAL A 86 -1.53 0.03 18.16
CA VAL A 86 -1.18 0.68 19.44
C VAL A 86 -0.42 1.99 19.21
N GLY A 87 0.50 2.02 18.25
CA GLY A 87 1.22 3.23 17.85
C GLY A 87 0.27 4.35 17.42
N MET A 88 -0.72 4.05 16.57
CA MET A 88 -1.71 5.03 16.11
C MET A 88 -2.60 5.58 17.23
N ILE A 89 -2.94 4.76 18.23
CA ILE A 89 -3.73 5.20 19.40
C ILE A 89 -2.88 6.09 20.32
N ARG A 90 -1.62 5.70 20.57
CA ARG A 90 -0.73 6.42 21.49
C ARG A 90 -0.20 7.73 20.93
N GLN A 91 0.12 7.74 19.65
CA GLN A 91 0.64 8.88 18.93
C GLN A 91 -0.10 8.96 17.59
N PRO A 92 -1.22 9.71 17.54
CA PRO A 92 -1.92 9.97 16.29
C PRO A 92 -0.88 10.48 15.29
N THR A 93 -0.73 9.79 14.17
CA THR A 93 0.28 10.17 13.18
C THR A 93 -0.09 11.54 12.63
N TYR A 94 0.59 12.57 13.10
CA TYR A 94 0.49 13.89 12.52
C TYR A 94 1.25 13.86 11.20
N ILE A 95 0.53 14.09 10.11
CA ILE A 95 1.15 14.26 8.80
C ILE A 95 1.99 15.54 8.88
N GLN A 96 3.30 15.38 9.05
CA GLN A 96 4.24 16.51 9.06
C GLN A 96 4.27 17.11 7.67
N LEU A 97 3.68 18.30 7.57
CA LEU A 97 3.71 19.14 6.38
C LEU A 97 5.13 19.71 6.26
N GLY A 98 6.01 19.00 5.56
CA GLY A 98 7.27 19.58 5.11
C GLY A 98 6.96 20.68 4.09
N ALA A 99 7.24 21.94 4.44
CA ALA A 99 7.18 23.06 3.52
C ALA A 99 8.36 22.96 2.51
N GLU A 100 8.25 22.04 1.55
CA GLU A 100 9.15 22.06 0.39
C GLU A 100 8.65 23.12 -0.61
N SER A 101 9.59 23.92 -1.11
CA SER A 101 9.34 25.02 -2.03
C SER A 101 8.70 24.53 -3.34
N VAL A 102 7.88 25.40 -3.94
CA VAL A 102 7.17 25.17 -5.21
C VAL A 102 8.15 25.27 -6.40
N ALA A 103 9.22 24.48 -6.39
CA ALA A 103 10.03 24.27 -7.58
C ALA A 103 9.25 23.38 -8.57
N ALA A 104 9.54 23.53 -9.87
CA ALA A 104 8.95 22.68 -10.91
C ALA A 104 9.19 21.20 -10.58
N VAL A 105 8.10 20.42 -10.49
CA VAL A 105 8.18 19.03 -10.07
C VAL A 105 8.79 18.21 -11.20
N ASP A 106 9.98 17.65 -10.95
CA ASP A 106 10.52 16.58 -11.79
C ASP A 106 9.61 15.34 -11.67
N ARG A 107 8.82 15.14 -12.73
CA ARG A 107 7.84 14.05 -12.84
C ARG A 107 8.51 12.68 -12.75
N TRP A 108 9.68 12.53 -13.35
CA TRP A 108 10.42 11.26 -13.36
C TRP A 108 11.01 10.95 -11.99
N ARG A 109 11.59 11.96 -11.33
CA ARG A 109 12.05 11.82 -9.94
C ARG A 109 10.90 11.45 -9.01
N SER A 110 9.73 12.09 -9.17
CA SER A 110 8.54 11.81 -8.37
C SER A 110 8.01 10.39 -8.58
N PHE A 111 7.99 9.91 -9.82
CA PHE A 111 7.63 8.53 -10.15
C PHE A 111 8.56 7.52 -9.47
N ARG A 112 9.89 7.66 -9.64
CA ARG A 112 10.89 6.77 -9.04
C ARG A 112 10.85 6.80 -7.52
N HIS A 113 10.62 7.97 -6.93
CA HIS A 113 10.44 8.09 -5.49
C HIS A 113 9.19 7.34 -5.02
N GLY A 114 8.08 7.45 -5.76
CA GLY A 114 6.86 6.68 -5.48
C GLY A 114 7.11 5.16 -5.48
N ILE A 115 7.85 4.64 -6.47
CA ILE A 115 8.24 3.22 -6.52
C ILE A 115 8.99 2.84 -5.24
N GLY A 116 10.00 3.63 -4.86
CA GLY A 116 10.79 3.41 -3.65
C GLY A 116 9.95 3.48 -2.37
N VAL A 117 9.02 4.44 -2.27
CA VAL A 117 8.12 4.58 -1.12
C VAL A 117 7.30 3.32 -0.93
N SER A 118 6.57 2.85 -1.96
CA SER A 118 5.75 1.65 -1.83
C SER A 118 6.57 0.36 -1.67
N GLY A 119 7.70 0.24 -2.39
CA GLY A 119 8.49 -0.99 -2.44
C GLY A 119 9.31 -1.23 -1.18
N LEU A 120 9.71 -0.17 -0.48
CA LEU A 120 10.47 -0.24 0.77
C LEU A 120 9.60 0.03 2.00
N ASN A 121 8.29 0.19 1.82
CA ASN A 121 7.37 0.42 2.92
C ASN A 121 7.25 -0.87 3.78
N PRO A 122 7.64 -0.84 5.07
CA PRO A 122 7.57 -2.02 5.92
C PRO A 122 6.15 -2.55 6.10
N LYS A 123 5.13 -1.67 6.08
CA LYS A 123 3.71 -2.06 6.08
C LYS A 123 3.35 -2.85 4.82
N ALA A 124 3.81 -2.39 3.65
CA ALA A 124 3.56 -3.04 2.38
C ALA A 124 4.29 -4.39 2.28
N LEU A 125 5.58 -4.41 2.60
CA LEU A 125 6.38 -5.64 2.64
C LEU A 125 5.75 -6.67 3.55
N LEU A 126 5.32 -6.28 4.75
CA LEU A 126 4.63 -7.18 5.64
C LEU A 126 3.29 -7.67 5.06
N PHE A 127 2.46 -6.78 4.52
CA PHE A 127 1.20 -7.16 3.90
C PHE A 127 1.40 -8.21 2.80
N PHE A 128 2.27 -7.93 1.85
CA PHE A 128 2.48 -8.80 0.70
C PHE A 128 3.20 -10.10 1.06
N VAL A 129 4.17 -10.09 1.98
CA VAL A 129 4.94 -11.29 2.30
C VAL A 129 4.26 -12.14 3.38
N ALA A 130 3.74 -11.52 4.43
CA ALA A 130 3.20 -12.23 5.59
C ALA A 130 1.72 -12.54 5.49
N PHE A 131 0.94 -11.63 4.89
CA PHE A 131 -0.52 -11.72 4.94
C PHE A 131 -1.17 -12.15 3.64
N LEU A 132 -0.60 -11.84 2.48
CA LEU A 132 -1.18 -12.24 1.20
C LEU A 132 -1.15 -13.76 0.99
N PRO A 133 -0.02 -14.49 1.19
CA PRO A 133 0.03 -15.93 0.90
C PRO A 133 -1.01 -16.76 1.67
N PRO A 134 -1.32 -16.48 2.95
CA PRO A 134 -2.42 -17.14 3.67
C PRO A 134 -3.80 -17.08 3.00
N PHE A 135 -4.07 -16.12 2.12
CA PHE A 135 -5.31 -16.04 1.34
C PHE A 135 -5.24 -16.82 0.01
N THR A 136 -4.35 -17.79 -0.09
CA THR A 136 -4.24 -18.69 -1.26
C THR A 136 -4.45 -20.14 -0.86
N SER A 137 -4.81 -20.98 -1.83
CA SER A 137 -4.82 -22.43 -1.62
C SER A 137 -4.36 -23.17 -2.86
N PRO A 138 -3.52 -24.21 -2.72
CA PRO A 138 -3.13 -25.06 -3.84
C PRO A 138 -4.30 -25.93 -4.37
N HIS A 139 -5.41 -26.02 -3.63
CA HIS A 139 -6.55 -26.87 -4.00
C HIS A 139 -7.54 -26.20 -4.97
N TYR A 140 -7.37 -24.92 -5.28
CA TYR A 140 -8.20 -24.24 -6.29
C TYR A 140 -7.68 -24.50 -7.70
N HIS A 141 -8.58 -24.41 -8.70
CA HIS A 141 -8.22 -24.50 -10.13
C HIS A 141 -7.18 -23.47 -10.61
N TRP A 142 -6.99 -22.38 -9.87
CA TRP A 142 -6.07 -21.31 -10.24
C TRP A 142 -4.70 -21.57 -9.63
N SER A 143 -3.63 -21.32 -10.37
CA SER A 143 -2.29 -21.45 -9.83
C SER A 143 -2.04 -20.44 -8.70
N LEU A 144 -1.10 -20.74 -7.80
CA LEU A 144 -0.72 -19.84 -6.71
C LEU A 144 -0.35 -18.44 -7.24
N VAL A 145 0.43 -18.40 -8.32
CA VAL A 145 0.84 -17.16 -9.01
C VAL A 145 -0.38 -16.36 -9.45
N GLN A 146 -1.36 -17.00 -10.09
CA GLN A 146 -2.58 -16.33 -10.55
C GLN A 146 -3.39 -15.76 -9.38
N GLN A 147 -3.53 -16.52 -8.28
CA GLN A 147 -4.22 -16.06 -7.08
C GLN A 147 -3.55 -14.82 -6.48
N ILE A 148 -2.21 -14.86 -6.32
CA ILE A 148 -1.43 -13.75 -5.77
C ILE A 148 -1.50 -12.51 -6.67
N MET A 149 -1.36 -12.69 -7.99
CA MET A 149 -1.41 -11.59 -8.95
C MET A 149 -2.77 -10.89 -8.96
N VAL A 150 -3.87 -11.64 -8.90
CA VAL A 150 -5.21 -11.04 -8.84
C VAL A 150 -5.44 -10.31 -7.53
N MET A 151 -5.12 -10.92 -6.40
CA MET A 151 -5.26 -10.27 -5.09
C MET A 151 -4.40 -9.02 -4.96
N GLY A 152 -3.14 -9.08 -5.40
CA GLY A 152 -2.26 -7.91 -5.43
C GLY A 152 -2.73 -6.81 -6.38
N SER A 153 -3.35 -7.18 -7.51
CA SER A 153 -3.97 -6.20 -8.43
C SER A 153 -5.19 -5.53 -7.80
N ILE A 154 -6.05 -6.25 -7.09
CA ILE A 154 -7.20 -5.70 -6.37
C ILE A 154 -6.75 -4.73 -5.27
N HIS A 155 -5.71 -5.11 -4.51
CA HIS A 155 -5.12 -4.23 -3.50
C HIS A 155 -4.55 -2.96 -4.16
N THR A 156 -3.79 -3.12 -5.25
CA THR A 156 -3.20 -1.99 -5.99
C THR A 156 -4.27 -1.07 -6.55
N ALA A 157 -5.37 -1.60 -7.10
CA ALA A 157 -6.50 -0.80 -7.56
C ALA A 157 -7.17 -0.04 -6.41
N SER A 158 -7.32 -0.67 -5.25
CA SER A 158 -7.85 -0.02 -4.04
C SER A 158 -6.94 1.12 -3.58
N CYS A 159 -5.62 0.92 -3.58
CA CYS A 159 -4.62 1.97 -3.34
C CYS A 159 -4.74 3.12 -4.36
N ALA A 160 -4.93 2.80 -5.65
CA ALA A 160 -5.08 3.81 -6.69
C ALA A 160 -6.26 4.74 -6.38
N VAL A 161 -7.41 4.19 -6.01
CA VAL A 161 -8.60 4.97 -5.63
C VAL A 161 -8.31 5.82 -4.39
N VAL A 162 -7.91 5.18 -3.28
CA VAL A 162 -7.77 5.89 -1.99
C VAL A 162 -6.68 6.95 -2.04
N TYR A 163 -5.49 6.62 -2.56
CA TYR A 163 -4.36 7.55 -2.56
C TYR A 163 -4.57 8.71 -3.55
N THR A 164 -5.31 8.48 -4.65
CA THR A 164 -5.71 9.54 -5.57
C THR A 164 -6.72 10.48 -4.91
N CYS A 165 -7.73 9.94 -4.24
CA CYS A 165 -8.67 10.74 -3.46
C CYS A 165 -7.94 11.58 -2.39
N VAL A 166 -7.00 10.98 -1.65
CA VAL A 166 -6.22 11.67 -0.62
C VAL A 166 -5.35 12.78 -1.22
N GLY A 167 -4.62 12.51 -2.30
CA GLY A 167 -3.76 13.49 -2.97
C GLY A 167 -4.56 14.67 -3.51
N TYR A 168 -5.64 14.41 -4.24
CA TYR A 168 -6.47 15.49 -4.79
C TYR A 168 -7.25 16.26 -3.72
N SER A 169 -7.72 15.61 -2.66
CA SER A 169 -8.36 16.31 -1.54
C SER A 169 -7.44 17.38 -0.94
N ARG A 170 -6.12 17.11 -0.92
CA ARG A 170 -5.12 18.08 -0.45
C ARG A 170 -4.77 19.13 -1.47
N GLU A 171 -4.70 18.79 -2.76
CA GLU A 171 -4.54 19.79 -3.83
C GLU A 171 -5.69 20.81 -3.82
N SER A 172 -6.94 20.35 -3.75
CA SER A 172 -8.12 21.22 -3.72
C SER A 172 -8.15 22.12 -2.49
N ALA A 173 -7.76 21.61 -1.31
CA ALA A 173 -7.66 22.40 -0.09
C ALA A 173 -6.57 23.47 -0.17
N ASN A 174 -5.48 23.22 -0.91
CA ASN A 174 -4.39 24.17 -1.06
C ASN A 174 -4.73 25.31 -2.05
N LYS A 175 -5.61 25.07 -3.03
CA LYS A 175 -6.09 26.12 -3.97
C LYS A 175 -6.96 27.19 -3.31
N TYR A 176 -7.58 26.89 -2.16
CA TYR A 176 -8.44 27.82 -1.42
C TYR A 176 -7.98 27.96 0.03
N PRO A 177 -6.86 28.66 0.29
CA PRO A 177 -6.38 28.87 1.65
C PRO A 177 -7.48 29.59 2.45
N LYS A 178 -7.98 28.94 3.51
CA LYS A 178 -8.94 29.56 4.42
C LYS A 178 -8.31 30.85 4.95
N ASN A 179 -8.94 31.99 4.64
CA ASN A 179 -8.58 33.29 5.16
C ASN A 179 -8.58 33.20 6.69
N LYS A 180 -7.40 33.19 7.32
CA LYS A 180 -7.29 33.17 8.78
C LYS A 180 -7.78 34.54 9.27
N LYS A 181 -8.97 34.58 9.89
CA LYS A 181 -9.40 35.69 10.74
C LYS A 181 -8.65 35.65 12.06
#